data_AF-A0A0C9RFL9-F1
#
_entry.id   AF-A0A0C9RFL9-F1
#
_cell.length_a   1.000
_cell.length_b   1.000
_cell.length_c   1.000
_cell.angle_alpha   90.00
_cell.angle_beta   90.00
_cell.angle_gamma   90.00
#
_symmetry.space_group_name_H-M   'P 1'
#
loop_
_entity.id
_entity.type
_entity.pdbx_description
1 polymer ?
#
loop_
_entity_poly.entity_id
_entity_poly.type
_entity_poly.pdbx_seq_one_letter_code
_entity_poly.pdbx_strand_id
1 'polypeptide(L)'
;MKIYLILFICLIVLTLSSAQKKSECQEHKEKAEKSTSPVKVVPVCESNGDYAALQCHNERKFCSCWRKDGTPITQPSTKIKSCACHRDRDDKQKSSKGAVGTFVPQCSEDGKFQKKQCLGSTGQCWCVNQETGEKLNK
;
A
#
# COMPACT_ATOMS: atom_id res chain seq x y z
N MET A 1 -40.71 -30.71 -19.25
CA MET A 1 -39.47 -31.30 -18.66
C MET A 1 -38.19 -30.58 -19.11
N LYS A 2 -37.99 -30.31 -20.41
CA LYS A 2 -36.78 -29.61 -20.91
C LYS A 2 -36.59 -28.18 -20.35
N ILE A 3 -37.67 -27.41 -20.16
CA ILE A 3 -37.61 -26.06 -19.58
C ILE A 3 -37.14 -26.07 -18.12
N TYR A 4 -37.65 -26.98 -17.30
CA TYR A 4 -37.22 -27.13 -15.92
C TYR A 4 -35.75 -27.54 -15.80
N LEU A 5 -35.26 -28.37 -16.74
CA LEU A 5 -33.86 -28.74 -16.83
C LEU A 5 -32.97 -27.55 -17.20
N ILE A 6 -33.39 -26.72 -18.15
CA ILE A 6 -32.66 -25.50 -18.55
C ILE A 6 -32.62 -24.48 -17.40
N LEU A 7 -33.73 -24.26 -16.71
CA LEU A 7 -33.80 -23.37 -15.54
C LEU A 7 -32.92 -23.87 -14.40
N PHE A 8 -32.88 -25.17 -14.15
CA PHE A 8 -32.02 -25.78 -13.13
C PHE A 8 -30.53 -25.64 -13.46
N ILE A 9 -30.16 -25.82 -14.73
CA ILE A 9 -28.78 -25.58 -15.21
C ILE A 9 -28.39 -24.10 -15.08
N CYS A 10 -29.28 -23.17 -15.45
CA CYS A 10 -29.03 -21.74 -15.27
C CYS A 10 -28.81 -21.36 -13.80
N LEU A 11 -29.62 -21.90 -12.87
CA LEU A 11 -29.44 -21.65 -11.43
C LEU A 11 -28.11 -22.18 -10.91
N ILE A 12 -27.70 -23.39 -11.33
CA ILE A 12 -26.40 -23.97 -10.96
C ILE A 12 -25.25 -23.10 -11.50
N VAL A 13 -25.31 -22.65 -12.76
CA VAL A 13 -24.30 -21.76 -13.35
C VAL A 13 -24.26 -20.41 -12.62
N LEU A 14 -25.42 -19.84 -12.25
CA LEU A 14 -25.49 -18.60 -11.44
C LEU A 14 -24.88 -18.79 -10.03
N THR A 15 -25.03 -19.96 -9.42
CA THR A 15 -24.41 -20.26 -8.11
C THR A 15 -22.90 -20.59 -8.19
N LEU A 16 -22.40 -21.03 -9.36
CA LEU A 16 -20.98 -21.35 -9.58
C LEU A 16 -20.14 -20.13 -9.99
N SER A 17 -20.75 -18.96 -10.20
CA SER A 17 -20.12 -17.78 -10.80
C SER A 17 -19.36 -16.86 -9.82
N SER A 18 -18.96 -17.31 -8.63
CA SER A 18 -18.14 -16.47 -7.74
C SER A 18 -17.09 -17.25 -6.96
N ALA A 19 -16.15 -17.87 -7.68
CA ALA A 19 -14.82 -18.07 -7.11
C ALA A 19 -14.12 -16.70 -7.09
N GLN A 20 -14.22 -15.98 -5.98
CA GLN A 20 -13.59 -14.66 -5.83
C GLN A 20 -12.07 -14.81 -6.03
N LYS A 21 -11.56 -14.36 -7.18
CA LYS A 21 -10.13 -14.45 -7.53
C LYS A 21 -9.33 -13.71 -6.46
N LYS A 22 -8.43 -14.43 -5.76
CA LYS A 22 -7.55 -13.86 -4.73
C LYS A 22 -6.63 -12.80 -5.35
N SER A 23 -6.36 -11.72 -4.62
CA SER A 23 -5.38 -10.72 -5.04
C SER A 23 -3.95 -11.26 -4.93
N GLU A 24 -2.99 -10.59 -5.57
CA GLU A 24 -1.58 -10.95 -5.48
C GLU A 24 -1.06 -10.93 -4.04
N CYS A 25 -1.45 -9.93 -3.24
CA CYS A 25 -1.10 -9.88 -1.82
C CYS A 25 -1.69 -11.06 -1.05
N GLN A 26 -2.96 -11.42 -1.31
CA GLN A 26 -3.63 -12.53 -0.63
C GLN A 26 -2.99 -13.88 -0.97
N GLU A 27 -2.62 -14.10 -2.23
CA GLU A 27 -1.92 -15.30 -2.65
C GLU A 27 -0.52 -15.39 -2.02
N HIS A 28 0.23 -14.29 -2.02
CA HIS A 28 1.54 -14.21 -1.37
C HIS A 28 1.43 -14.46 0.14
N LYS A 29 0.44 -13.87 0.80
CA LYS A 29 0.14 -14.09 2.22
C LYS A 29 -0.07 -15.58 2.52
N GLU A 30 -0.96 -16.24 1.78
CA GLU A 30 -1.25 -17.66 1.97
C GLU A 30 -0.02 -18.54 1.73
N LYS A 31 0.78 -18.24 0.71
CA LYS A 31 2.03 -18.96 0.43
C LYS A 31 3.05 -18.79 1.56
N ALA A 32 3.19 -17.58 2.10
CA ALA A 32 4.09 -17.30 3.21
C ALA A 32 3.65 -18.00 4.51
N GLU A 33 2.34 -18.07 4.77
CA GLU A 33 1.80 -18.77 5.93
C GLU A 33 2.03 -20.29 5.86
N LYS A 34 1.85 -20.87 4.68
CA LYS A 34 2.09 -22.30 4.41
C LYS A 34 3.57 -22.68 4.33
N SER A 35 4.46 -21.70 4.23
CA SER A 35 5.90 -21.94 4.21
C SER A 35 6.35 -22.65 5.49
N THR A 36 7.27 -23.59 5.34
CA THR A 36 7.95 -24.28 6.45
C THR A 36 9.15 -23.50 6.99
N SER A 37 9.44 -22.30 6.43
CA SER A 37 10.51 -21.44 6.89
C SER A 37 10.33 -21.07 8.37
N PRO A 38 11.39 -21.15 9.20
CA PRO A 38 11.34 -20.71 10.59
C PRO A 38 11.16 -19.18 10.70
N VAL A 39 11.55 -18.43 9.66
CA VAL A 39 11.29 -17.00 9.55
C VAL A 39 10.18 -16.79 8.53
N LYS A 40 8.96 -16.59 9.03
CA LYS A 40 7.78 -16.31 8.20
C LYS A 40 7.58 -14.80 8.07
N VAL A 41 7.86 -14.28 6.88
CA VAL A 41 7.56 -12.90 6.52
C VAL A 41 6.21 -12.90 5.79
N VAL A 42 5.14 -12.74 6.56
CA VAL A 42 3.78 -12.72 6.03
C VAL A 42 3.38 -11.27 5.72
N PRO A 43 3.08 -10.92 4.45
CA PRO A 43 2.66 -9.57 4.11
C PRO A 43 1.28 -9.25 4.69
N VAL A 44 1.11 -7.98 5.07
CA VAL A 44 -0.18 -7.40 5.45
C VAL A 44 -0.85 -6.87 4.19
N CYS A 45 -2.12 -7.25 3.99
CA CYS A 45 -2.92 -6.79 2.87
C CYS A 45 -4.00 -5.82 3.35
N GLU A 46 -4.31 -4.81 2.54
CA GLU A 46 -5.47 -3.93 2.71
C GLU A 46 -6.75 -4.66 2.24
N SER A 47 -7.93 -4.13 2.59
CA SER A 47 -9.22 -4.75 2.27
C SER A 47 -9.51 -4.82 0.77
N ASN A 48 -8.92 -3.90 0.00
CA ASN A 48 -9.00 -3.88 -1.46
C ASN A 48 -8.05 -4.90 -2.13
N GLY A 49 -7.24 -5.63 -1.35
CA GLY A 49 -6.31 -6.63 -1.84
C GLY A 49 -4.91 -6.10 -2.18
N ASP A 50 -4.66 -4.80 -2.05
CA ASP A 50 -3.33 -4.21 -2.19
C ASP A 50 -2.43 -4.63 -1.01
N TYR A 51 -1.11 -4.52 -1.21
CA TYR A 51 -0.18 -4.57 -0.08
C TYR A 51 -0.35 -3.32 0.78
N ALA A 52 -0.45 -3.52 2.10
CA ALA A 52 -0.45 -2.41 3.04
C ALA A 52 0.87 -1.65 2.96
N ALA A 53 0.79 -0.32 3.05
CA ALA A 53 1.97 0.52 2.92
C ALA A 53 3.05 0.20 3.96
N LEU A 54 2.65 -0.15 5.18
CA LEU A 54 3.55 -0.44 6.28
C LEU A 54 3.63 -1.95 6.51
N GLN A 55 4.79 -2.55 6.21
CA GLN A 55 5.07 -3.96 6.46
C GLN A 55 6.05 -4.09 7.62
N CYS A 56 5.68 -4.82 8.67
CA CYS A 56 6.51 -4.97 9.86
C CYS A 56 6.79 -6.44 10.19
N HIS A 57 7.98 -6.69 10.72
CA HIS A 57 8.50 -8.02 11.08
C HIS A 57 9.10 -7.98 12.49
N ASN A 58 9.36 -9.17 13.05
CA ASN A 58 9.89 -9.36 14.41
C ASN A 58 9.08 -8.58 15.46
N GLU A 59 7.79 -8.93 15.62
CA GLU A 59 6.88 -8.28 16.57
C GLU A 59 6.77 -6.76 16.40
N ARG A 60 6.69 -6.31 15.14
CA ARG A 60 6.62 -4.88 14.75
C ARG A 60 7.88 -4.07 15.08
N LYS A 61 8.99 -4.72 15.42
CA LYS A 61 10.26 -4.04 15.73
C LYS A 61 10.86 -3.38 14.49
N PHE A 62 10.83 -4.06 13.35
CA PHE A 62 11.37 -3.54 12.09
C PHE A 62 10.26 -3.38 11.08
N CYS A 63 10.11 -2.18 10.53
CA CYS A 63 9.10 -1.87 9.53
C CYS A 63 9.73 -1.29 8.27
N SER A 64 9.11 -1.54 7.13
CA SER A 64 9.49 -1.01 5.81
C SER A 64 8.26 -0.53 5.05
N CYS A 65 8.44 0.44 4.16
CA CYS A 65 7.37 0.96 3.33
C CYS A 65 7.31 0.23 2.00
N TRP A 66 6.11 -0.18 1.59
CA TRP A 66 5.84 -0.96 0.39
C TRP A 66 4.83 -0.22 -0.50
N ARG A 67 4.92 -0.47 -1.80
CA ARG A 67 3.93 -0.05 -2.79
C ARG A 67 2.73 -0.99 -2.77
N LYS A 68 1.65 -0.56 -3.44
CA LYS A 68 0.43 -1.37 -3.62
C LYS A 68 0.67 -2.69 -4.35
N ASP A 69 1.67 -2.73 -5.22
CA ASP A 69 2.11 -3.93 -5.96
C ASP A 69 3.07 -4.84 -5.16
N GLY A 70 3.42 -4.47 -3.94
CA GLY A 70 4.33 -5.24 -3.09
C GLY A 70 5.81 -4.91 -3.25
N THR A 71 6.18 -3.93 -4.08
CA THR A 71 7.59 -3.52 -4.22
C THR A 71 8.03 -2.71 -3.00
N PRO A 72 9.19 -3.01 -2.37
CA PRO A 72 9.69 -2.22 -1.26
C PRO A 72 10.17 -0.83 -1.72
N ILE A 73 9.88 0.19 -0.89
CA ILE A 73 10.30 1.59 -1.04
C ILE A 73 11.49 1.88 -0.12
N THR A 74 11.44 1.41 1.12
CA THR A 74 12.49 1.64 2.12
C THR A 74 13.07 0.32 2.63
N GLN A 75 14.29 0.37 3.16
CA GLN A 75 14.82 -0.72 3.95
C GLN A 75 14.08 -0.84 5.30
N PRO A 76 14.09 -2.03 5.93
CA PRO A 76 13.55 -2.20 7.27
C PRO A 76 14.26 -1.32 8.30
N SER A 77 13.49 -0.62 9.14
CA SER A 77 14.00 0.27 10.17
C SER A 77 13.13 0.21 11.42
N THR A 78 13.73 0.42 12.59
CA THR A 78 13.00 0.54 13.86
C THR A 78 12.31 1.90 14.01
N LYS A 79 12.71 2.89 13.20
CA LYS A 79 12.18 4.26 13.26
C LYS A 79 10.87 4.41 12.50
N ILE A 80 10.65 3.63 11.45
CA ILE A 80 9.45 3.72 10.60
C ILE A 80 8.22 3.28 11.39
N LYS A 81 7.19 4.14 11.43
CA LYS A 81 5.89 3.90 12.08
C LYS A 81 4.70 4.18 11.18
N SER A 82 4.90 4.95 10.11
CA SER A 82 3.94 5.25 9.07
C SER A 82 4.64 5.16 7.71
N CYS A 83 3.87 5.01 6.65
CA CYS A 83 4.36 5.03 5.28
C CYS A 83 3.56 5.98 4.39
N ALA A 84 2.71 6.83 4.98
CA ALA A 84 1.87 7.77 4.25
C ALA A 84 2.71 8.70 3.36
N CYS A 85 3.74 9.34 3.94
CA CYS A 85 4.59 10.25 3.19
C CYS A 85 5.51 9.52 2.20
N HIS A 86 6.12 8.39 2.60
CA HIS A 86 7.02 7.65 1.71
C HIS A 86 6.31 7.10 0.47
N ARG A 87 5.06 6.65 0.61
CA ARG A 87 4.24 6.20 -0.52
C ARG A 87 3.87 7.36 -1.45
N ASP A 88 3.39 8.48 -0.91
CA ASP A 88 3.08 9.68 -1.72
C ASP A 88 4.33 10.21 -2.44
N ARG A 89 5.47 10.29 -1.73
CA ARG A 89 6.76 10.67 -2.32
C ARG A 89 7.12 9.80 -3.53
N ASP A 90 7.03 8.49 -3.37
CA ASP A 90 7.38 7.53 -4.43
C ASP A 90 6.45 7.68 -5.64
N ASP A 91 5.14 7.78 -5.41
CA ASP A 91 4.14 7.97 -6.47
C ASP A 91 4.36 9.28 -7.24
N LYS A 92 4.67 10.38 -6.54
CA LYS A 92 5.02 11.67 -7.16
C LYS A 92 6.32 11.60 -7.96
N GLN A 93 7.35 10.92 -7.44
CA GLN A 93 8.61 10.77 -8.15
C GLN A 93 8.44 9.97 -9.44
N LYS A 94 7.72 8.84 -9.40
CA LYS A 94 7.43 8.03 -10.59
C LYS A 94 6.57 8.76 -11.62
N SER A 95 5.49 9.42 -11.17
CA SER A 95 4.58 10.14 -12.07
C SER A 95 5.23 11.36 -12.72
N SER A 96 6.14 12.03 -12.03
CA SER A 96 6.84 13.20 -12.57
C SER A 96 7.75 12.86 -13.76
N LYS A 97 8.23 11.61 -13.90
CA LYS A 97 9.24 11.21 -14.91
C LYS A 97 10.43 12.18 -15.02
N GLY A 98 10.81 12.84 -13.93
CA GLY A 98 11.89 13.84 -13.92
C GLY A 98 11.47 15.26 -14.32
N ALA A 99 10.16 15.56 -14.39
CA ALA A 99 9.65 16.90 -14.61
C ALA A 99 10.09 17.85 -13.49
N VAL A 100 10.94 18.80 -13.85
CA VAL A 100 11.46 19.85 -12.97
C VAL A 100 10.30 20.71 -12.46
N GLY A 101 10.29 20.98 -11.16
CA GLY A 101 9.25 21.80 -10.51
C GLY A 101 8.06 21.02 -9.97
N THR A 102 8.01 19.69 -10.16
CA THR A 102 7.01 18.85 -9.50
C THR A 102 7.23 18.88 -7.98
N PHE A 103 6.16 19.12 -7.21
CA PHE A 103 6.21 19.01 -5.76
C PHE A 103 6.42 17.54 -5.35
N VAL A 104 7.46 17.30 -4.54
CA VAL A 104 7.75 16.02 -3.91
C VAL A 104 7.76 16.24 -2.39
N PRO A 105 6.92 15.52 -1.63
CA PRO A 105 6.81 15.74 -0.20
C PRO A 105 8.08 15.35 0.57
N GLN A 106 8.34 16.10 1.63
CA GLN A 106 9.42 15.89 2.58
C GLN A 106 8.91 15.03 3.75
N CYS A 107 9.58 13.90 3.97
CA CYS A 107 9.17 12.92 4.98
C CYS A 107 10.08 12.96 6.21
N SER A 108 9.50 12.66 7.36
CA SER A 108 10.20 12.38 8.60
C SER A 108 10.74 10.94 8.60
N GLU A 109 11.69 10.62 9.47
CA GLU A 109 12.26 9.26 9.57
C GLU A 109 11.24 8.19 10.02
N ASP A 110 10.17 8.61 10.70
CA ASP A 110 9.06 7.76 11.09
C ASP A 110 8.07 7.50 9.94
N GLY A 111 8.30 8.12 8.78
CA GLY A 111 7.53 7.99 7.54
C GLY A 111 6.25 8.81 7.47
N LYS A 112 6.05 9.72 8.44
CA LYS A 112 5.04 10.78 8.38
C LYS A 112 5.50 11.95 7.52
N PHE A 113 4.59 12.85 7.20
CA PHE A 113 4.94 14.12 6.58
C PHE A 113 5.66 15.03 7.58
N GLN A 114 6.69 15.74 7.12
CA GLN A 114 7.24 16.86 7.89
C GLN A 114 6.17 17.96 8.01
N LYS A 115 6.03 18.57 9.20
CA LYS A 115 5.00 19.60 9.47
C LYS A 115 5.05 20.77 8.49
N LYS A 116 6.25 21.12 8.03
CA LYS A 116 6.49 22.15 7.02
C LYS A 116 6.93 21.46 5.74
N GLN A 117 6.25 21.75 4.64
CA GLN A 117 6.59 21.31 3.30
C GLN A 117 7.06 22.51 2.50
N CYS A 118 8.08 22.34 1.68
CA CYS A 118 8.62 23.39 0.84
C CYS A 118 8.77 22.91 -0.61
N LEU A 119 8.29 23.71 -1.56
CA LEU A 119 8.51 23.49 -2.99
C LEU A 119 9.91 23.99 -3.35
N GLY A 120 10.82 23.07 -3.65
CA GLY A 120 12.23 23.40 -3.91
C GLY A 120 12.46 24.34 -5.10
N SER A 121 11.59 24.33 -6.10
CA SER A 121 11.72 25.18 -7.30
C SER A 121 11.37 26.65 -7.07
N THR A 122 10.46 26.96 -6.14
CA THR A 122 10.00 28.33 -5.85
C THR A 122 10.39 28.84 -4.47
N GLY A 123 10.82 27.95 -3.57
CA GLY A 123 11.08 28.26 -2.17
C GLY A 123 9.82 28.45 -1.31
N GLN A 124 8.63 28.30 -1.90
CA GLN A 124 7.38 28.46 -1.16
C GLN A 124 7.19 27.32 -0.16
N CYS A 125 6.88 27.64 1.09
CA CYS A 125 6.60 26.66 2.13
C CYS A 125 5.19 26.81 2.72
N TRP A 126 4.63 25.70 3.20
CA TRP A 126 3.34 25.66 3.91
C TRP A 126 3.34 24.61 5.01
N CYS A 127 2.37 24.71 5.92
CA CYS A 127 2.16 23.71 6.95
C CYS A 127 1.20 22.63 6.47
N VAL A 128 1.43 21.39 6.90
CA VAL A 128 0.57 20.25 6.61
C VAL A 128 0.25 19.44 7.86
N ASN A 129 -0.85 18.69 7.82
CA ASN A 129 -1.12 17.61 8.76
C ASN A 129 -0.06 16.51 8.57
N GLN A 130 0.53 16.01 9.66
CA GLN A 130 1.61 15.02 9.58
C GLN A 130 1.15 13.63 9.13
N GLU A 131 -0.11 13.29 9.36
CA GLU A 131 -0.67 11.97 9.01
C GLU A 131 -1.21 11.96 7.58
N THR A 132 -1.92 13.02 7.17
CA THR A 132 -2.61 13.08 5.86
C THR A 132 -1.83 13.82 4.79
N GLY A 133 -0.88 14.70 5.17
CA GLY A 133 -0.18 15.58 4.24
C GLY A 133 -1.02 16.76 3.75
N GLU A 134 -2.26 16.88 4.20
CA GLU A 134 -3.17 17.96 3.81
C GLU A 134 -2.69 19.31 4.32
N LYS A 135 -2.76 20.33 3.48
CA LYS A 135 -2.38 21.70 3.82
C LYS A 135 -3.30 22.22 4.93
N LEU A 136 -2.69 22.77 5.98
CA LEU A 136 -3.43 23.41 7.06
C LEU A 136 -3.82 24.83 6.64
N ASN A 137 -5.10 25.14 6.73
CA ASN A 137 -5.60 26.50 6.60
C ASN A 137 -5.45 27.20 7.95
N LYS A 138 -4.85 28.40 7.94
CA LYS A 138 -4.82 29.30 9.10
C LYS A 138 -6.00 30.25 9.03
#